data_AF-A0A2V8IU15-F1
#
_entry.id   AF-A0A2V8IU15-F1
#
_cell.length_a   1.000
_cell.length_b   1.000
_cell.length_c   1.000
_cell.angle_alpha   90.00
_cell.angle_beta   90.00
_cell.angle_gamma   90.00
#
_symmetry.space_group_name_H-M   'P 1'
#
loop_
_entity.id
_entity.type
_entity.pdbx_description
1 polymer ?
#
loop_
_entity_poly.entity_id
_entity_poly.type
_entity_poly.pdbx_seq_one_letter_code
_entity_poly.pdbx_strand_id
1 'polypeptide(L)'
;MRAFDPALRGLLDEGIERSVTFHRLVQRIDETDGIVYVESGTCSIGAAMGCLMLAVREAGHTRYLSIHLPPRQHRRDTYIALTGHELQHASEVLTARWVRNSADAYALFIRIGSAESIRSFETAEAQRVGALIAQELAASPRTCR
;
A
#
# COMPACT_ATOMS: atom_id res chain seq x y z
N MET A 1 -3.76 -3.49 -10.30
CA MET A 1 -3.07 -4.12 -9.15
C MET A 1 -3.02 -5.65 -9.28
N ARG A 2 -2.03 -6.36 -8.69
CA ARG A 2 -1.94 -7.84 -8.73
C ARG A 2 -1.59 -8.44 -7.36
N ALA A 3 -2.35 -9.45 -6.93
CA ALA A 3 -2.01 -10.30 -5.78
C ALA A 3 -1.98 -11.78 -6.20
N PHE A 4 -0.94 -12.51 -5.82
CA PHE A 4 -0.74 -13.91 -6.22
C PHE A 4 -1.32 -14.93 -5.23
N ASP A 5 -1.40 -14.58 -3.94
CA ASP A 5 -2.00 -15.40 -2.90
C ASP A 5 -3.53 -15.20 -2.89
N PRO A 6 -4.36 -16.27 -2.98
CA PRO A 6 -5.81 -16.17 -2.87
C PRO A 6 -6.29 -15.49 -1.58
N ALA A 7 -5.59 -15.68 -0.45
CA ALA A 7 -5.93 -15.06 0.82
C ALA A 7 -5.70 -13.54 0.78
N LEU A 8 -4.62 -13.09 0.15
CA LEU A 8 -4.35 -11.67 -0.07
C LEU A 8 -5.36 -11.07 -1.04
N ARG A 9 -5.69 -11.77 -2.14
CA ARG A 9 -6.73 -11.33 -3.07
C ARG A 9 -8.06 -11.12 -2.37
N GLY A 10 -8.49 -12.06 -1.53
CA GLY A 10 -9.72 -11.92 -0.75
C GLY A 10 -9.69 -10.80 0.31
N LEU A 11 -8.51 -10.29 0.69
CA LEU A 11 -8.40 -9.08 1.53
C LEU A 11 -8.54 -7.80 0.71
N LEU A 12 -7.98 -7.79 -0.51
CA LEU A 12 -8.11 -6.67 -1.43
C LEU A 12 -9.54 -6.48 -1.90
N ASP A 13 -10.19 -7.56 -2.33
CA ASP A 13 -11.57 -7.55 -2.80
C ASP A 13 -12.51 -7.03 -1.70
N GLU A 14 -12.27 -7.46 -0.46
CA GLU A 14 -13.02 -6.99 0.68
C GLU A 14 -12.74 -5.52 1.02
N GLY A 15 -11.49 -5.07 0.93
CA GLY A 15 -11.14 -3.66 1.10
C GLY A 15 -11.87 -2.79 0.07
N ILE A 16 -11.87 -3.22 -1.19
CA ILE A 16 -12.60 -2.58 -2.29
C ILE A 16 -14.11 -2.52 -2.00
N GLU A 17 -14.69 -3.61 -1.50
CA GLU A 17 -16.13 -3.70 -1.22
C GLU A 17 -16.56 -2.82 -0.03
N ARG A 18 -15.77 -2.81 1.05
CA ARG A 18 -16.17 -2.22 2.35
C ARG A 18 -15.63 -0.81 2.60
N SER A 19 -14.65 -0.35 1.82
CA SER A 19 -14.00 0.94 2.02
C SER A 19 -13.93 1.75 0.72
N VAL A 20 -14.66 2.87 0.69
CA VAL A 20 -14.64 3.81 -0.44
C VAL A 20 -13.24 4.40 -0.60
N THR A 21 -12.53 4.64 0.51
CA THR A 21 -11.15 5.13 0.46
C THR A 21 -10.22 4.10 -0.18
N PHE A 22 -10.34 2.82 0.21
CA PHE A 22 -9.55 1.73 -0.38
C PHE A 22 -9.87 1.57 -1.88
N HIS A 23 -11.15 1.56 -2.25
CA HIS A 23 -11.57 1.44 -3.65
C HIS A 23 -10.97 2.55 -4.53
N ARG A 24 -11.06 3.81 -4.09
CA ARG A 24 -10.49 4.96 -4.81
C ARG A 24 -8.98 4.88 -4.95
N LEU A 25 -8.30 4.31 -3.95
CA LEU A 25 -6.86 4.14 -3.99
C LEU A 25 -6.43 3.13 -5.06
N VAL A 26 -7.16 2.02 -5.17
CA VAL A 26 -6.94 1.03 -6.24
C VAL A 26 -7.18 1.66 -7.61
N GLN A 27 -8.27 2.42 -7.79
CA GLN A 27 -8.56 3.12 -9.05
C GLN A 27 -7.43 4.09 -9.44
N ARG A 28 -6.95 4.89 -8.48
CA ARG A 28 -5.86 5.84 -8.71
C ARG A 28 -4.55 5.15 -9.14
N ILE A 29 -4.25 3.99 -8.57
CA ILE A 29 -3.10 3.18 -8.98
C ILE A 29 -3.30 2.66 -10.41
N ASP A 30 -4.50 2.15 -10.72
CA ASP A 30 -4.83 1.60 -12.04
C ASP A 30 -4.86 2.68 -13.15
N GLU A 31 -5.00 3.97 -12.80
CA GLU A 31 -4.88 5.11 -13.71
C GLU A 31 -3.41 5.51 -14.03
N THR A 32 -2.43 4.88 -13.37
CA THR A 32 -0.99 5.18 -13.58
C THR A 32 -0.33 4.22 -14.58
N ASP A 33 0.94 4.48 -14.92
CA ASP A 33 1.80 3.53 -15.67
C ASP A 33 2.41 2.43 -14.77
N GLY A 34 1.81 2.19 -13.59
CA GLY A 34 2.32 1.32 -12.54
C GLY A 34 1.58 0.00 -12.37
N ILE A 35 2.31 -1.07 -12.09
CA ILE A 35 1.79 -2.35 -11.62
C ILE A 35 2.31 -2.59 -10.21
N VAL A 36 1.38 -2.64 -9.25
CA VAL A 36 1.68 -2.98 -7.85
C VAL A 36 1.39 -4.46 -7.61
N TYR A 37 2.42 -5.19 -7.18
CA TYR A 37 2.32 -6.55 -6.67
C TYR A 37 2.14 -6.55 -5.16
N VAL A 38 1.20 -7.34 -4.65
CA VAL A 38 1.03 -7.57 -3.21
C VAL A 38 1.31 -9.03 -2.90
N GLU A 39 2.30 -9.23 -2.05
CA GLU A 39 2.92 -10.52 -1.81
C GLU A 39 3.11 -10.75 -0.31
N SER A 40 3.05 -12.03 0.08
CA SER A 40 3.43 -12.45 1.42
C SER A 40 4.95 -12.36 1.53
N GLY A 41 5.46 -11.60 2.49
CA GLY A 41 6.90 -11.35 2.59
C GLY A 41 7.31 -10.68 3.90
N THR A 42 8.62 -10.53 4.09
CA THR A 42 9.19 -9.79 5.22
C THR A 42 9.71 -8.44 4.76
N CYS A 43 9.64 -7.48 5.67
CA CYS A 43 10.16 -6.14 5.48
C CYS A 43 11.61 -6.06 5.94
N SER A 44 12.46 -5.35 5.19
CA SER A 44 13.89 -5.24 5.47
C SER A 44 14.20 -4.38 6.70
N ILE A 45 13.24 -3.60 7.18
CA ILE A 45 13.39 -2.65 8.29
C ILE A 45 12.34 -2.95 9.38
N GLY A 46 12.78 -3.60 10.46
CA GLY A 46 12.04 -3.69 11.73
C GLY A 46 10.80 -4.60 11.77
N ALA A 47 10.03 -4.47 12.86
CA ALA A 47 8.78 -5.18 13.13
C ALA A 47 7.57 -4.60 12.35
N ALA A 48 7.82 -4.02 11.17
CA ALA A 48 6.78 -3.41 10.36
C ALA A 48 5.75 -4.48 9.94
N MET A 49 4.47 -4.16 10.15
CA MET A 49 3.37 -5.08 9.85
C MET A 49 3.06 -5.18 8.34
N GLY A 50 3.79 -4.45 7.51
CA GLY A 50 3.70 -4.34 6.05
C GLY A 50 4.75 -3.33 5.56
N CYS A 51 5.10 -3.36 4.28
CA CYS A 51 5.95 -2.33 3.67
C CYS A 51 5.86 -2.32 2.14
N LEU A 52 5.91 -1.12 1.56
CA LEU A 52 6.33 -0.90 0.18
C LEU A 52 7.83 -1.14 0.02
N MET A 53 8.21 -2.01 -0.91
CA MET A 53 9.60 -2.15 -1.33
C MET A 53 9.97 -0.99 -2.26
N LEU A 54 10.93 -0.15 -1.85
CA LEU A 54 11.47 0.95 -2.68
C LEU A 54 12.24 0.48 -3.92
N ALA A 55 12.26 -0.83 -4.18
CA ALA A 55 12.78 -1.43 -5.40
C ALA A 55 11.84 -1.14 -6.58
N VAL A 56 11.87 0.08 -7.11
CA VAL A 56 11.18 0.42 -8.36
C VAL A 56 11.90 -0.27 -9.51
N ARG A 57 11.16 -1.07 -10.28
CA ARG A 57 11.65 -1.68 -11.52
C ARG A 57 10.91 -1.04 -12.68
N GLU A 58 11.63 -0.66 -13.73
CA GLU A 58 11.02 -0.14 -14.95
C GLU A 58 11.30 -1.11 -16.10
N ALA A 59 10.26 -1.45 -16.87
CA ALA A 59 10.39 -2.16 -18.12
C ALA A 59 9.54 -1.46 -19.18
N GLY A 60 10.21 -0.90 -20.20
CA GLY A 60 9.56 0.03 -21.13
C GLY A 60 9.06 1.27 -20.38
N HIS A 61 7.77 1.57 -20.49
CA HIS A 61 7.14 2.68 -19.77
C HIS A 61 6.42 2.24 -18.50
N THR A 62 6.44 0.94 -18.17
CA THR A 62 5.72 0.39 -17.02
C THR A 62 6.63 0.32 -15.80
N ARG A 63 6.15 0.85 -14.68
CA ARG A 63 6.81 0.77 -13.38
C ARG A 63 6.22 -0.37 -12.57
N TYR A 64 7.05 -1.16 -11.93
CA TYR A 64 6.66 -2.28 -11.09
C TYR A 64 7.10 -2.02 -9.67
N LEU A 65 6.14 -2.15 -8.75
CA LEU A 65 6.34 -2.00 -7.32
C LEU A 65 5.87 -3.28 -6.62
N SER A 66 6.47 -3.59 -5.47
CA SER A 66 6.06 -4.71 -4.63
C SER A 66 5.76 -4.21 -3.22
N ILE A 67 4.61 -4.63 -2.69
CA ILE A 67 4.23 -4.49 -1.29
C ILE A 67 4.37 -5.86 -0.65
N HIS A 68 5.10 -5.92 0.46
CA HIS A 68 5.22 -7.12 1.26
C HIS A 68 4.34 -6.99 2.49
N LEU A 69 3.50 -8.00 2.71
CA LEU A 69 2.73 -8.13 3.94
C LEU A 69 3.19 -9.40 4.67
N PRO A 70 3.57 -9.31 5.96
CA PRO A 70 3.90 -10.48 6.75
C PRO A 70 2.68 -11.39 6.90
N PRO A 71 2.88 -12.69 7.20
CA PRO A 71 1.79 -13.62 7.46
C PRO A 71 0.78 -13.02 8.45
N ARG A 72 -0.51 -13.26 8.21
CA ARG A 72 -1.60 -12.62 8.95
C ARG A 72 -1.49 -12.90 10.45
N GLN A 73 -1.01 -11.92 11.22
CA GLN A 73 -0.91 -12.00 12.68
C GLN A 73 -2.03 -11.21 13.40
N HIS A 74 -2.85 -10.47 12.65
CA HIS A 74 -3.83 -9.52 13.20
C HIS A 74 -5.25 -9.73 12.70
N ARG A 75 -6.20 -9.05 13.36
CA ARG A 75 -7.60 -8.98 12.95
C ARG A 75 -7.71 -8.54 11.48
N ARG A 76 -8.67 -9.13 10.76
CA ARG A 76 -8.83 -8.95 9.32
C ARG A 76 -8.92 -7.47 8.90
N ASP A 77 -9.72 -6.68 9.59
CA ASP A 77 -9.90 -5.25 9.26
C ASP A 77 -8.63 -4.43 9.47
N THR A 78 -7.85 -4.72 10.53
CA THR A 78 -6.53 -4.09 10.74
C THR A 78 -5.59 -4.38 9.58
N TYR A 79 -5.62 -5.62 9.07
CA TYR A 79 -4.78 -6.02 7.95
C TYR A 79 -5.19 -5.35 6.64
N ILE A 80 -6.49 -5.13 6.41
CA ILE A 80 -7.00 -4.37 5.26
C ILE A 80 -6.61 -2.89 5.37
N ALA A 81 -6.79 -2.27 6.54
CA ALA A 81 -6.39 -0.88 6.77
C ALA A 81 -4.89 -0.65 6.54
N LEU A 82 -4.07 -1.59 7.02
CA LEU A 82 -2.63 -1.58 6.78
C LEU A 82 -2.28 -1.80 5.30
N THR A 83 -2.98 -2.70 4.61
CA THR A 83 -2.78 -2.86 3.17
C THR A 83 -3.08 -1.55 2.43
N GLY A 84 -4.14 -0.84 2.85
CA GLY A 84 -4.48 0.48 2.31
C GLY A 84 -3.41 1.54 2.58
N HIS A 85 -2.75 1.48 3.74
CA HIS A 85 -1.62 2.33 4.07
C HIS A 85 -0.44 2.09 3.10
N GLU A 86 -0.04 0.85 2.87
CA GLU A 86 1.05 0.54 1.92
C GLU A 86 0.69 0.88 0.48
N LEU A 87 -0.59 0.74 0.10
CA LEU A 87 -1.08 1.19 -1.20
C LEU A 87 -1.00 2.71 -1.36
N GLN A 88 -1.13 3.47 -0.27
CA GLN A 88 -0.99 4.92 -0.32
C GLN A 88 0.47 5.30 -0.64
N HIS A 89 1.45 4.62 -0.04
CA HIS A 89 2.85 4.76 -0.44
C HIS A 89 3.08 4.41 -1.91
N ALA A 90 2.49 3.32 -2.40
CA ALA A 90 2.61 2.95 -3.80
C ALA A 90 1.99 4.03 -4.72
N SER A 91 0.83 4.58 -4.35
CA SER A 91 0.16 5.67 -5.05
C SER A 91 1.00 6.97 -5.06
N GLU A 92 1.71 7.28 -3.99
CA GLU A 92 2.64 8.43 -3.92
C GLU A 92 3.78 8.28 -4.93
N VAL A 93 4.43 7.11 -4.95
CA VAL A 93 5.48 6.77 -5.92
C VAL A 93 4.95 6.83 -7.36
N LEU A 94 3.77 6.25 -7.62
CA LEU A 94 3.20 6.19 -8.96
C LEU A 94 2.63 7.54 -9.43
N THR A 95 2.13 8.38 -8.54
CA THR A 95 1.70 9.73 -8.93
C THR A 95 2.91 10.60 -9.32
N ALA A 96 4.05 10.41 -8.65
CA ALA A 96 5.28 11.11 -8.97
C ALA A 96 5.93 10.55 -10.24
N ARG A 97 5.54 11.06 -11.41
CA ARG A 97 5.99 10.54 -12.73
C ARG A 97 7.52 10.56 -12.93
N TRP A 98 8.23 11.40 -12.18
CA TRP A 98 9.69 11.51 -12.19
C TRP A 98 10.36 10.36 -11.43
N VAL A 99 9.62 9.61 -10.61
CA VAL A 99 10.15 8.45 -9.88
C VAL A 99 10.18 7.23 -10.79
N ARG A 100 11.38 6.88 -11.23
CA ARG A 100 11.64 5.80 -12.21
C ARG A 100 12.53 4.69 -11.63
N ASN A 101 13.29 4.98 -10.58
CA ASN A 101 14.17 4.03 -9.92
C ASN A 101 14.13 4.18 -8.38
N SER A 102 14.87 3.31 -7.67
CA SER A 102 14.94 3.31 -6.20
C SER A 102 15.51 4.59 -5.58
N ALA A 103 16.49 5.23 -6.24
CA ALA A 103 17.06 6.47 -5.74
C ALA A 103 16.03 7.62 -5.80
N ASP A 104 15.24 7.67 -6.88
CA ASP A 104 14.15 8.64 -7.00
C ASP A 104 13.07 8.41 -5.93
N ALA A 105 12.71 7.15 -5.67
CA ALA A 105 11.74 6.80 -4.65
C ALA A 105 12.24 7.21 -3.25
N TYR A 106 13.52 6.98 -2.95
CA TYR A 106 14.14 7.43 -1.71
C TYR A 106 14.13 8.96 -1.59
N ALA A 107 14.45 9.68 -2.67
CA ALA A 107 14.39 11.14 -2.72
C ALA A 107 12.97 11.68 -2.54
N LEU A 108 11.96 10.99 -3.08
CA LEU A 108 10.55 11.32 -2.87
C LEU A 108 10.23 11.26 -1.38
N PHE A 109 10.53 10.14 -0.71
CA PHE A 109 10.19 9.97 0.70
C PHE A 109 11.01 10.84 1.65
N ILE A 110 12.23 11.27 1.29
CA ILE A 110 12.91 12.35 2.01
C ILE A 110 12.09 13.64 1.99
N ARG A 111 11.45 13.93 0.85
CA ARG A 111 10.70 15.18 0.63
C ARG A 111 9.32 15.16 1.27
N ILE A 112 8.61 14.03 1.21
CA ILE A 112 7.20 13.92 1.66
C ILE A 112 7.04 13.19 2.99
N GLY A 113 8.09 12.53 3.47
CA GLY A 113 8.08 11.78 4.72
C GLY A 113 8.04 12.69 5.93
N SER A 114 7.58 12.17 7.07
CA SER A 114 7.55 12.92 8.32
C SER A 114 8.94 13.00 8.96
N ALA A 115 9.23 14.12 9.65
CA ALA A 115 10.51 14.33 10.34
C ALA A 115 10.79 13.29 11.44
N GLU A 116 9.73 12.70 12.00
CA GLU A 116 9.80 11.64 13.01
C GLU A 116 10.17 10.26 12.43
N SER A 117 10.11 10.13 11.10
CA SER A 117 10.15 8.84 10.40
C SER A 117 11.13 8.80 9.22
N ILE A 118 12.22 9.57 9.27
CA ILE A 118 13.25 9.59 8.20
C ILE A 118 13.80 8.17 7.89
N ARG A 119 13.68 7.22 8.83
CA ARG A 119 14.09 5.81 8.65
C ARG A 119 12.96 4.84 8.23
N SER A 120 11.70 5.23 8.33
CA SER A 120 10.54 4.36 8.05
C SER A 120 9.73 4.76 6.81
N PHE A 121 10.13 5.81 6.08
CA PHE A 121 9.46 6.29 4.85
C PHE A 121 7.96 6.62 4.99
N GLU A 122 7.49 6.75 6.22
CA GLU A 122 6.13 7.09 6.57
C GLU A 122 5.74 8.50 6.13
N THR A 123 4.48 8.65 5.72
CA THR A 123 3.89 9.92 5.30
C THR A 123 2.61 10.19 6.09
N ALA A 124 2.33 11.48 6.35
CA ALA A 124 1.10 11.86 7.04
C ALA A 124 -0.16 11.39 6.28
N GLU A 125 -0.10 11.34 4.94
CA GLU A 125 -1.19 10.87 4.11
C GLU A 125 -1.40 9.36 4.19
N ALA A 126 -0.34 8.54 4.25
CA ALA A 126 -0.48 7.10 4.46
C ALA A 126 -1.09 6.77 5.82
N GLN A 127 -0.68 7.46 6.89
CA GLN A 127 -1.34 7.33 8.22
C GLN A 127 -2.81 7.72 8.16
N ARG A 128 -3.13 8.86 7.54
CA ARG A 128 -4.50 9.37 7.41
C ARG A 128 -5.38 8.39 6.63
N VAL A 129 -4.89 7.88 5.51
CA VAL A 129 -5.61 6.91 4.66
C VAL A 129 -5.84 5.61 5.43
N GLY A 130 -4.83 5.06 6.10
CA GLY A 130 -4.98 3.86 6.92
C GLY A 130 -6.04 4.03 8.02
N ALA A 131 -6.02 5.17 8.71
CA ALA A 131 -7.02 5.48 9.74
C ALA A 131 -8.44 5.62 9.19
N LEU A 132 -8.62 6.26 8.03
CA LEU A 132 -9.93 6.37 7.38
C LEU A 132 -10.47 5.00 6.95
N ILE A 133 -9.63 4.15 6.36
CA ILE A 133 -10.04 2.80 5.97
C ILE A 133 -10.47 2.01 7.21
N ALA A 134 -9.73 2.10 8.33
CA ALA A 134 -10.12 1.46 9.57
C ALA A 134 -11.50 1.93 10.09
N GLN A 135 -11.80 3.23 9.98
CA GLN A 135 -13.10 3.79 10.36
C GLN A 135 -14.22 3.29 9.44
N GLU A 136 -14.00 3.26 8.12
CA GLU A 136 -14.96 2.77 7.13
C GLU A 136 -15.28 1.28 7.35
N LEU A 137 -14.25 0.47 7.60
CA LEU A 137 -14.42 -0.97 7.89
C LEU A 137 -15.23 -1.18 9.18
N ALA A 138 -14.98 -0.39 10.22
CA ALA A 138 -15.74 -0.47 11.46
C ALA A 138 -17.21 -0.07 11.28
N ALA A 139 -17.49 0.91 10.41
CA ALA A 139 -18.85 1.36 10.10
C ALA A 139 -19.60 0.40 9.16
N SER A 140 -18.90 -0.38 8.35
CA SER A 140 -19.46 -1.38 7.44
C SER A 140 -19.07 -2.80 7.89
N PRO A 141 -19.72 -3.35 8.94
CA PRO A 141 -19.41 -4.68 9.45
C PRO A 141 -19.66 -5.73 8.38
N ARG A 142 -18.90 -6.83 8.45
CA ARG A 142 -19.01 -7.95 7.51
C ARG A 142 -20.44 -8.49 7.54
N THR A 143 -21.07 -8.58 6.38
CA THR A 143 -22.26 -9.41 6.22
C THR A 143 -21.82 -10.87 6.37
N CYS A 144 -22.23 -11.54 7.45
CA CYS A 144 -22.14 -13.00 7.52
C CYS A 144 -22.92 -13.57 6.35
N ARG A 145 -22.23 -14.29 5.47
CA ARG A 145 -22.85 -15.07 4.40
C ARG A 145 -22.45 -16.53 4.57
#